data_AF-A0A958K1Q1-F1
#
_entry.id   AF-A0A958K1Q1-F1
#
_cell.length_a   1.000
_cell.length_b   1.000
_cell.length_c   1.000
_cell.angle_alpha   90.00
_cell.angle_beta   90.00
_cell.angle_gamma   90.00
#
_symmetry.space_group_name_H-M   'P 1'
#
loop_
_entity.id
_entity.type
_entity.pdbx_description
1 polymer ?
#
loop_
_entity_poly.entity_id
_entity_poly.type
_entity_poly.pdbx_seq_one_letter_code
_entity_poly.pdbx_strand_id
1 'polypeptide(L)'
;MKFTPGLELLVLSPIPTYPFNYGNRRRIYQQLATFKERGARITFVYYASSWQSEPYLSEHSLRMMASQWDSFFVVHPTVTDHKPQGAYHQLDSWWDPYLEGFLKWIFQKRSCD
;
A
#
# COMPACT_ATOMS: atom_id res chain seq x y z
N MET A 1 -24.73 3.11 3.61
CA MET A 1 -23.59 4.05 3.72
C MET A 1 -23.52 4.83 2.41
N LYS A 2 -23.83 6.13 2.43
CA LYS A 2 -23.75 7.00 1.24
C LYS A 2 -22.30 7.48 1.14
N PHE A 3 -21.63 7.24 0.01
CA PHE A 3 -20.28 7.74 -0.22
C PHE A 3 -20.35 9.15 -0.80
N THR A 4 -19.50 10.03 -0.27
CA THR A 4 -19.36 11.42 -0.73
C THR A 4 -18.63 11.42 -2.07
N PRO A 5 -19.21 12.00 -3.14
CA PRO A 5 -18.47 12.27 -4.36
C PRO A 5 -17.21 13.10 -4.04
N GLY A 6 -16.05 12.69 -4.55
CA GLY A 6 -14.77 13.35 -4.26
C GLY A 6 -13.99 12.80 -3.06
N LEU A 7 -14.32 11.60 -2.58
CA LEU A 7 -13.55 10.89 -1.56
C LEU A 7 -12.12 10.57 -2.05
N GLU A 8 -11.11 10.98 -1.28
CA GLU A 8 -9.69 10.70 -1.52
C GLU A 8 -9.20 9.61 -0.56
N LEU A 9 -8.90 8.41 -1.07
CA LEU A 9 -8.38 7.32 -0.25
C LEU A 9 -6.88 7.16 -0.42
N LEU A 10 -6.14 7.26 0.69
CA LEU A 10 -4.75 6.81 0.74
C LEU A 10 -4.71 5.39 1.31
N VAL A 11 -4.19 4.46 0.50
CA VAL A 11 -4.07 3.06 0.90
C VAL A 11 -2.60 2.70 1.02
N LEU A 12 -2.14 2.49 2.24
CA LEU A 12 -0.85 1.89 2.54
C LEU A 12 -0.99 0.38 2.65
N SER A 13 -0.21 -0.38 1.87
CA SER A 13 -0.25 -1.85 1.95
C SER A 13 1.13 -2.45 1.71
N PRO A 14 1.56 -3.42 2.55
CA PRO A 14 2.73 -4.25 2.26
C PRO A 14 2.42 -5.40 1.28
N ILE A 15 1.15 -5.60 0.96
CA ILE A 15 0.67 -6.64 0.05
C ILE A 15 0.41 -6.01 -1.32
N PRO A 16 1.01 -6.53 -2.40
CA PRO A 16 0.75 -6.00 -3.73
C PRO A 16 -0.64 -6.39 -4.22
N THR A 17 -1.23 -5.59 -5.08
CA THR A 17 -2.53 -5.90 -5.69
C THR A 17 -2.40 -6.73 -6.96
N TYR A 18 -1.19 -6.99 -7.46
CA TYR A 18 -0.92 -7.85 -8.60
C TYR A 18 0.41 -8.62 -8.42
N PRO A 19 0.57 -9.84 -8.97
CA PRO A 19 -0.45 -10.67 -9.63
C PRO A 19 -1.55 -11.19 -8.68
N PHE A 20 -2.70 -11.59 -9.23
CA PHE A 20 -3.85 -12.13 -8.48
C PHE A 20 -3.73 -13.63 -8.14
N ASN A 21 -2.51 -14.08 -7.89
CA ASN A 21 -2.16 -15.46 -7.54
C ASN A 21 -2.44 -15.79 -6.06
N TYR A 22 -2.53 -14.78 -5.19
CA TYR A 22 -2.90 -14.95 -3.79
C TYR A 22 -4.22 -14.25 -3.45
N GLY A 23 -5.01 -14.88 -2.56
CA GLY A 23 -6.35 -14.42 -2.20
C GLY A 23 -6.37 -13.05 -1.51
N ASN A 24 -5.35 -12.73 -0.70
CA ASN A 24 -5.20 -11.42 -0.07
C ASN A 24 -5.02 -10.30 -1.12
N ARG A 25 -4.17 -10.51 -2.13
CA ARG A 25 -3.92 -9.55 -3.22
C ARG A 25 -5.21 -9.24 -3.99
N ARG A 26 -5.95 -10.29 -4.37
CA ARG A 26 -7.23 -10.17 -5.07
C ARG A 26 -8.28 -9.46 -4.21
N ARG A 27 -8.34 -9.78 -2.91
CA ARG A 27 -9.30 -9.17 -1.98
C ARG A 27 -9.06 -7.67 -1.83
N ILE A 28 -7.81 -7.23 -1.64
CA ILE A 28 -7.48 -5.80 -1.59
C ILE A 28 -7.91 -5.12 -2.88
N TYR A 29 -7.54 -5.69 -4.04
CA TYR A 29 -7.94 -5.12 -5.33
C TYR A 29 -9.47 -4.96 -5.46
N GLN A 30 -10.24 -6.01 -5.15
CA GLN A 30 -11.71 -5.97 -5.30
C GLN A 30 -12.36 -4.94 -4.36
N GLN A 31 -11.88 -4.84 -3.12
CA GLN A 31 -12.39 -3.86 -2.17
C GLN A 31 -12.14 -2.44 -2.67
N LEU A 32 -10.91 -2.15 -3.10
CA LEU A 32 -10.53 -0.83 -3.61
C LEU A 32 -11.22 -0.49 -4.94
N ALA A 33 -11.33 -1.46 -5.85
CA ALA A 33 -12.08 -1.27 -7.10
C ALA A 33 -13.53 -0.86 -6.82
N THR A 34 -14.17 -1.43 -5.79
CA THR A 34 -15.53 -1.05 -5.39
C THR A 34 -15.62 0.42 -4.93
N PHE A 35 -14.60 0.94 -4.23
CA PHE A 35 -14.55 2.36 -3.88
C PHE A 35 -14.34 3.24 -5.11
N LYS A 36 -13.45 2.83 -6.02
CA LYS A 36 -13.18 3.55 -7.28
C LYS A 36 -14.41 3.62 -8.18
N GLU A 37 -15.13 2.51 -8.34
CA GLU A 37 -16.41 2.43 -9.08
C GLU A 37 -17.48 3.37 -8.50
N ARG A 38 -17.38 3.69 -7.20
CA ARG A 38 -18.26 4.65 -6.51
C ARG A 38 -17.75 6.10 -6.57
N GLY A 39 -16.69 6.36 -7.32
CA GLY A 39 -16.15 7.69 -7.56
C GLY A 39 -15.04 8.15 -6.58
N ALA A 40 -14.49 7.25 -5.77
CA ALA A 40 -13.31 7.58 -4.96
C ALA A 40 -12.05 7.64 -5.84
N ARG A 41 -11.15 8.57 -5.52
CA ARG A 41 -9.77 8.58 -6.06
C ARG A 41 -8.86 7.82 -5.11
N ILE A 42 -8.07 6.90 -5.65
CA ILE A 42 -7.24 6.00 -4.85
C ILE A 42 -5.76 6.30 -5.09
N THR A 43 -5.07 6.71 -4.03
CA THR A 43 -3.61 6.75 -3.95
C THR A 43 -3.13 5.49 -3.25
N PHE A 44 -2.55 4.56 -4.00
CA PHE A 44 -2.03 3.31 -3.46
C PHE A 44 -0.52 3.41 -3.22
N VAL A 45 -0.11 3.27 -1.96
CA VAL A 45 1.28 3.22 -1.52
C VAL A 45 1.63 1.77 -1.22
N TYR A 46 2.39 1.17 -2.13
CA TYR A 46 2.96 -0.15 -1.92
C TYR A 46 4.24 -0.03 -1.09
N TYR A 47 4.17 -0.43 0.17
CA TYR A 47 5.36 -0.57 1.01
C TYR A 47 5.99 -1.93 0.71
N ALA A 48 7.10 -1.95 -0.03
CA ALA A 48 7.73 -3.17 -0.53
C ALA A 48 8.48 -3.94 0.56
N SER A 49 7.88 -4.07 1.75
CA SER A 49 8.41 -4.72 2.94
C SER A 49 8.10 -6.21 2.99
N SER A 50 7.76 -6.86 1.88
CA SER A 50 7.62 -8.32 1.86
C SER A 50 9.01 -8.94 1.97
N TRP A 51 9.44 -9.04 3.23
CA TRP A 51 10.64 -9.65 3.73
C TRP A 51 10.70 -11.15 3.33
N GLN A 52 11.75 -11.51 2.59
CA GLN A 52 12.41 -12.83 2.50
C GLN A 52 11.84 -13.95 1.60
N SER A 53 10.55 -14.00 1.24
CA SER A 53 9.99 -15.20 0.57
C SER A 53 9.38 -15.00 -0.82
N GLU A 54 9.17 -13.78 -1.29
CA GLU A 54 8.69 -13.53 -2.65
C GLU A 54 9.74 -12.78 -3.47
N PRO A 55 9.96 -13.16 -4.74
CA PRO A 55 10.85 -12.42 -5.61
C PRO A 55 10.36 -10.97 -5.74
N TYR A 56 11.31 -10.03 -5.87
CA TYR A 56 11.01 -8.66 -6.25
C TYR A 56 9.97 -8.65 -7.37
N LEU A 57 8.93 -7.83 -7.22
CA LEU A 57 7.91 -7.70 -8.25
C LEU A 57 8.57 -7.30 -9.56
N SER A 58 8.24 -8.02 -10.63
CA SER A 58 8.70 -7.66 -11.97
C SER A 58 8.20 -6.26 -12.32
N GLU A 59 8.94 -5.56 -13.19
CA GLU A 59 8.46 -4.26 -13.69
C GLU A 59 7.06 -4.35 -14.32
N HIS A 60 6.76 -5.47 -14.97
CA HIS A 60 5.41 -5.73 -15.49
C HIS A 60 4.37 -5.69 -14.36
N SER A 61 4.66 -6.33 -13.22
CA SER A 61 3.77 -6.32 -12.07
C SER A 61 3.58 -4.91 -11.51
N LEU A 62 4.66 -4.13 -11.41
CA LEU A 62 4.58 -2.73 -10.97
C LEU A 62 3.75 -1.88 -11.95
N ARG A 63 3.92 -2.06 -13.27
CA ARG A 63 3.10 -1.39 -14.28
C ARG A 63 1.62 -1.77 -14.19
N MET A 64 1.33 -3.05 -13.94
CA MET A 64 -0.04 -3.52 -13.74
C MET A 64 -0.65 -2.97 -12.47
N MET A 65 0.11 -2.80 -11.39
CA MET A 65 -0.38 -2.12 -10.18
C MET A 65 -0.61 -0.63 -10.41
N ALA A 66 0.32 0.04 -11.10
CA ALA A 66 0.20 1.46 -11.39
C ALA A 66 -1.05 1.78 -12.23
N SER A 67 -1.46 0.89 -13.15
CA SER A 67 -2.66 1.08 -13.96
C SER A 67 -3.98 0.84 -13.23
N GLN A 68 -3.96 0.25 -12.02
CA GLN A 68 -5.16 -0.02 -11.24
C GLN A 68 -5.67 1.21 -10.48
N TRP A 69 -4.77 2.14 -10.12
CA TRP A 69 -5.03 3.20 -9.14
C TRP A 69 -4.80 4.60 -9.73
N ASP A 70 -5.39 5.64 -9.13
CA ASP A 70 -5.27 7.03 -9.61
C ASP A 70 -3.87 7.61 -9.32
N SER A 71 -3.22 7.13 -8.28
CA SER A 71 -1.82 7.40 -7.99
C SER A 71 -1.19 6.15 -7.38
N PHE A 72 0.04 5.85 -7.77
CA PHE A 72 0.75 4.67 -7.31
C PHE A 72 2.18 5.04 -6.91
N PHE A 73 2.58 4.61 -5.72
CA PHE A 73 3.91 4.82 -5.19
C PHE A 73 4.47 3.52 -4.64
N VAL A 74 5.77 3.33 -4.82
CA VAL A 74 6.52 2.24 -4.20
C VAL A 74 7.45 2.85 -3.18
N VAL A 75 7.35 2.39 -1.94
CA VAL A 75 8.26 2.75 -0.86
C VAL A 75 9.06 1.50 -0.50
N HIS A 76 10.37 1.56 -0.69
CA HIS A 76 11.25 0.47 -0.28
C HIS A 76 11.56 0.58 1.21
N PRO A 77 11.54 -0.54 1.95
CA PRO A 77 11.96 -0.55 3.35
C PRO A 77 13.44 -0.17 3.45
N THR A 78 13.74 0.74 4.37
CA THR A 78 15.10 1.06 4.81
C THR A 78 15.49 0.19 6.01
N VAL A 79 14.50 -0.25 6.80
CA VAL A 79 14.74 -1.15 7.92
C VAL A 79 14.70 -2.60 7.46
N THR A 80 15.91 -3.13 7.51
CA THR A 80 16.36 -4.46 7.15
C THR A 80 15.70 -5.60 7.93
N ASP A 81 15.89 -5.45 9.22
CA ASP A 81 15.90 -6.53 10.19
C ASP A 81 15.09 -6.04 11.38
N HIS A 82 13.80 -6.36 11.35
CA HIS A 82 12.92 -6.07 12.46
C HIS A 82 13.15 -7.15 13.52
N LYS A 83 13.88 -6.83 14.59
CA LYS A 83 14.11 -7.76 15.70
C LYS A 83 12.91 -7.73 16.66
N PRO A 84 12.46 -8.89 17.17
CA PRO A 84 11.41 -8.91 18.18
C PRO A 84 11.91 -8.24 19.47
N GLN A 85 10.99 -7.55 20.17
CA GLN A 85 11.25 -7.03 21.51
C GLN A 85 10.67 -8.02 22.52
N GLY A 86 11.51 -8.94 22.99
CA GLY A 86 11.09 -10.08 23.81
C GLY A 86 10.65 -11.26 22.95
N ALA A 87 9.57 -11.95 23.35
CA ALA A 87 9.10 -13.16 22.68
C ALA A 87 8.39 -12.89 21.33
N TYR A 88 7.93 -11.66 21.10
CA TYR A 88 7.10 -11.30 19.95
C TYR A 88 7.47 -9.93 19.39
N HIS A 89 7.04 -9.67 18.15
CA HIS A 89 7.04 -8.32 17.59
C HIS A 89 5.92 -7.48 18.21
N GLN A 90 6.24 -6.24 18.54
CA GLN A 90 5.27 -5.20 18.88
C GLN A 90 4.53 -4.70 17.63
N LEU A 91 3.40 -4.01 17.81
CA LEU A 91 2.58 -3.49 16.71
C LEU A 91 3.38 -2.66 15.70
N ASP A 92 4.22 -1.74 16.19
CA ASP A 92 5.00 -0.82 15.35
C ASP A 92 6.35 -1.41 14.92
N SER A 93 6.56 -2.72 15.08
CA SER A 93 7.86 -3.33 14.79
C SER A 93 8.29 -3.18 13.34
N TRP A 94 7.33 -3.02 12.41
CA TRP A 94 7.56 -2.82 10.98
C TRP A 94 7.49 -1.35 10.56
N TRP A 95 7.37 -0.41 11.50
CA TRP A 95 7.40 1.01 11.18
C TRP A 95 8.75 1.42 10.62
N ASP A 96 8.72 2.25 9.58
CA ASP A 96 9.91 2.72 8.87
C ASP A 96 9.91 4.26 8.84
N PRO A 97 10.96 4.92 9.37
CA PRO A 97 11.05 6.38 9.37
C PRO A 97 11.00 7.00 7.97
N TYR A 98 11.47 6.30 6.94
CA TYR A 98 11.38 6.75 5.55
C TYR A 98 9.93 6.71 5.05
N LEU A 99 9.20 5.65 5.37
CA LEU A 99 7.77 5.56 5.09
C LEU A 99 7.01 6.69 5.80
N GLU A 100 7.34 6.97 7.06
CA GLU A 100 6.76 8.09 7.82
C GLU A 100 6.99 9.44 7.12
N GLY A 101 8.24 9.73 6.73
CA GLY A 101 8.58 10.95 6.02
C GLY A 101 7.83 11.08 4.70
N PHE A 102 7.71 9.97 3.96
CA PHE A 102 6.96 9.92 2.72
C PHE A 102 5.46 10.19 2.91
N LEU A 103 4.83 9.58 3.92
CA LEU A 103 3.42 9.82 4.24
C LEU A 103 3.17 11.26 4.67
N LYS A 104 4.03 11.82 5.53
CA LYS A 104 3.99 13.25 5.91
C LYS A 104 4.03 14.15 4.68
N TRP A 105 4.89 13.85 3.69
CA TRP A 105 4.95 14.58 2.44
C TRP A 105 3.66 14.46 1.62
N ILE A 106 3.05 13.27 1.50
CA ILE A 106 1.77 13.11 0.80
C ILE A 106 0.68 13.96 1.46
N PHE A 107 0.55 13.89 2.79
CA PHE A 107 -0.49 14.62 3.52
C PHE A 107 -0.32 16.15 3.47
N GLN A 108 0.88 16.66 3.22
CA GLN A 108 1.10 18.09 2.94
C GLN A 108 0.62 18.50 1.53
N LYS A 109 0.53 17.56 0.59
CA LYS A 109 0.18 17.82 -0.81
C LYS A 109 -1.26 17.48 -1.15
N ARG A 110 -1.92 16.67 -0.32
CA ARG A 110 -3.26 16.13 -0.58
C ARG A 110 -4.06 16.04 0.72
N SER A 111 -5.35 16.37 0.64
CA SER A 111 -6.32 15.95 1.65
C SER A 111 -6.70 14.50 1.34
N CYS A 112 -6.55 13.60 2.31
CA CYS A 112 -6.90 12.19 2.18
C CYS A 112 -7.67 11.76 3.43
N ASP A 113 -8.66 10.90 3.26
CA ASP A 113 -9.38 10.22 4.34
C ASP A 113 -8.70 8.89 4.70
#